data_AF-A0A850S401-F1
#
_entry.id   AF-A0A850S401-F1
#
_cell.length_a   1.000
_cell.length_b   1.000
_cell.length_c   1.000
_cell.angle_alpha   90.00
_cell.angle_beta   90.00
_cell.angle_gamma   90.00
#
_symmetry.space_group_name_H-M   'P 1'
#
loop_
_entity.id
_entity.type
_entity.pdbx_description
1 polymer ?
#
loop_
_entity_poly.entity_id
_entity_poly.type
_entity_poly.pdbx_seq_one_letter_code
_entity_poly.pdbx_strand_id
1 'polypeptide(L)'
;MVVNQISSTVLQELRIMLEHMNVCALALEEISKQEQKAIHILDSERIMLLADRRVDAHQKLGQLEAECHALLKQQNIPSDMTLEMVIDMYGGAEAKDLQAIRRKLYNRVLSVDKDSQENRLRLLAAYSVTSTILQSLGLTQPKNTYNRSGVK
;
A
#
# COMPACT_ATOMS: atom_id res chain seq x y z
N MET A 1 24.21 -31.52 0.94
CA MET A 1 23.19 -30.54 0.48
C MET A 1 23.85 -29.66 -0.55
N VAL A 2 23.41 -29.73 -1.81
CA VAL A 2 23.88 -28.79 -2.84
C VAL A 2 23.17 -27.47 -2.55
N VAL A 3 23.87 -26.52 -1.95
CA VAL A 3 23.36 -25.15 -1.79
C VAL A 3 23.30 -24.60 -3.20
N ASN A 4 22.08 -24.50 -3.75
CA ASN A 4 21.85 -23.86 -5.04
C ASN A 4 22.30 -22.40 -4.87
N GLN A 5 23.47 -22.05 -5.39
CA GLN A 5 23.96 -20.68 -5.32
C GLN A 5 23.11 -19.85 -6.27
N ILE A 6 22.31 -18.94 -5.72
CA ILE A 6 21.67 -17.89 -6.52
C ILE A 6 22.80 -17.06 -7.14
N SER A 7 22.73 -16.79 -8.44
CA SER A 7 23.75 -16.01 -9.11
C SER A 7 23.78 -14.58 -8.54
N SER A 8 24.97 -13.96 -8.54
CA SER A 8 25.12 -12.55 -8.14
C SER A 8 24.21 -11.61 -8.93
N THR A 9 23.92 -11.94 -10.20
CA THR A 9 23.00 -11.17 -11.05
C THR A 9 21.57 -11.16 -10.50
N VAL A 10 21.07 -12.29 -10.01
CA VAL A 10 19.72 -12.40 -9.44
C VAL A 10 19.62 -11.65 -8.12
N LEU A 11 20.66 -11.70 -7.28
CA LEU A 11 20.70 -10.91 -6.05
C LEU A 11 20.71 -9.41 -6.34
N GLN A 12 21.43 -8.98 -7.39
CA GLN A 12 21.43 -7.60 -7.83
C GLN A 12 20.07 -7.17 -8.38
N GLU A 13 19.39 -8.01 -9.16
CA GLU A 13 18.01 -7.76 -9.62
C GLU A 13 17.02 -7.65 -8.45
N LEU A 14 17.14 -8.55 -7.46
CA LEU A 14 16.33 -8.50 -6.25
C LEU A 14 16.55 -7.19 -5.48
N ARG A 15 17.81 -6.75 -5.36
CA ARG A 15 18.16 -5.46 -4.75
C ARG A 15 17.49 -4.29 -5.47
N ILE A 16 17.56 -4.26 -6.80
CA ILE A 16 16.94 -3.21 -7.63
C ILE A 16 15.42 -3.21 -7.45
N MET A 17 14.78 -4.39 -7.43
CA MET A 17 13.34 -4.50 -7.19
C MET A 17 12.95 -3.96 -5.81
N LEU A 18 13.68 -4.34 -4.76
CA LEU A 18 13.43 -3.83 -3.40
C LEU A 18 13.61 -2.31 -3.30
N GLU A 19 14.59 -1.74 -4.01
CA GLU A 19 14.77 -0.29 -4.09
C GLU A 19 13.61 0.39 -4.82
N HIS A 20 13.15 -0.16 -5.94
CA HIS A 20 11.98 0.34 -6.67
C HIS A 20 10.69 0.26 -5.85
N MET A 21 10.49 -0.84 -5.11
CA MET A 21 9.36 -0.96 -4.17
C MET A 21 9.43 0.12 -3.10
N ASN A 22 10.63 0.40 -2.56
CA ASN A 22 10.82 1.44 -1.56
C ASN A 22 10.54 2.84 -2.13
N VAL A 23 10.85 3.11 -3.39
CA VAL A 23 10.45 4.36 -4.08
C VAL A 23 8.93 4.45 -4.19
N CYS A 24 8.23 3.37 -4.54
CA CYS A 24 6.78 3.35 -4.60
C CYS A 24 6.16 3.58 -3.20
N ALA A 25 6.72 2.96 -2.16
CA ALA A 25 6.28 3.14 -0.79
C ALA A 25 6.49 4.58 -0.29
N LEU A 26 7.60 5.23 -0.67
CA LEU A 26 7.84 6.66 -0.40
C LEU A 26 6.81 7.56 -1.10
N ALA A 27 6.47 7.24 -2.35
CA ALA A 27 5.46 7.98 -3.09
C ALA A 27 4.09 7.86 -2.41
N LEU A 28 3.72 6.65 -1.97
CA LEU A 28 2.49 6.42 -1.21
C LEU A 28 2.48 7.18 0.12
N GLU A 29 3.58 7.21 0.86
CA GLU A 29 3.72 7.97 2.10
C GLU A 29 3.47 9.47 1.88
N GLU A 30 4.02 10.03 0.80
CA GLU A 30 3.79 11.42 0.44
C GLU A 30 2.34 11.67 -0.02
N ILE A 31 1.77 10.77 -0.80
CA ILE A 31 0.35 10.84 -1.21
C ILE A 31 -0.55 10.86 0.03
N SER A 32 -0.34 9.97 1.00
CA SER A 32 -1.12 9.93 2.25
C SER A 32 -1.04 11.24 3.04
N LYS A 33 0.13 11.87 3.12
CA LYS A 33 0.29 13.19 3.76
C LYS A 33 -0.44 14.30 3.00
N GLN A 34 -0.43 14.25 1.67
CA GLN A 34 -1.15 15.23 0.84
C GLN A 34 -2.67 15.01 0.91
N GLU A 35 -3.14 13.78 0.95
CA GLU A 35 -4.55 13.43 1.11
C GLU A 35 -5.08 13.98 2.44
N GLN A 36 -4.33 13.79 3.53
CA GLN A 36 -4.71 14.33 4.83
C GLN A 36 -4.93 15.85 4.78
N LYS A 37 -4.01 16.58 4.12
CA LYS A 37 -4.13 18.04 3.95
C LYS A 37 -5.34 18.41 3.10
N ALA A 38 -5.58 17.71 1.99
CA ALA A 38 -6.70 17.96 1.11
C ALA A 38 -8.06 17.68 1.79
N ILE A 39 -8.14 16.60 2.58
CA ILE A 39 -9.32 16.26 3.40
C ILE A 39 -9.61 17.35 4.42
N HIS A 40 -8.58 17.90 5.07
CA HIS A 40 -8.76 18.94 6.08
C HIS A 40 -9.42 20.22 5.52
N ILE A 41 -9.13 20.57 4.27
CA ILE A 41 -9.70 21.74 3.59
C ILE A 41 -10.87 21.39 2.66
N LEU A 42 -11.30 20.11 2.63
CA LEU A 42 -12.37 19.59 1.76
C LEU A 42 -12.17 19.89 0.26
N ASP A 43 -10.91 19.83 -0.21
CA ASP A 43 -10.56 20.04 -1.62
C ASP A 43 -10.85 18.75 -2.42
N SER A 44 -12.05 18.67 -2.99
CA SER A 44 -12.54 17.47 -3.69
C SER A 44 -11.72 17.11 -4.92
N GLU A 45 -11.29 18.08 -5.71
CA GLU A 45 -10.50 17.84 -6.92
C GLU A 45 -9.14 17.23 -6.57
N ARG A 46 -8.48 17.80 -5.57
CA ARG A 46 -7.20 17.29 -5.09
C ARG A 46 -7.32 15.91 -4.46
N ILE A 47 -8.40 15.65 -3.71
CA ILE A 47 -8.68 14.31 -3.15
C ILE A 47 -8.82 13.29 -4.28
N MET A 48 -9.56 13.60 -5.36
CA MET A 48 -9.74 12.69 -6.50
C MET A 48 -8.41 12.42 -7.21
N LEU A 49 -7.64 13.46 -7.52
CA LEU A 49 -6.33 13.31 -8.17
C LEU A 49 -5.35 12.49 -7.34
N LEU A 50 -5.35 12.67 -6.02
CA LEU A 50 -4.50 11.90 -5.11
C LEU A 50 -4.95 10.44 -5.00
N ALA A 51 -6.26 10.19 -5.02
CA ALA A 51 -6.80 8.83 -5.02
C ALA A 51 -6.39 8.05 -6.27
N ASP A 52 -6.43 8.68 -7.45
CA ASP A 52 -5.96 8.06 -8.70
C ASP A 52 -4.47 7.73 -8.62
N ARG A 53 -3.63 8.69 -8.19
CA ARG A 53 -2.18 8.47 -8.00
C ARG A 53 -1.88 7.36 -6.98
N ARG A 54 -2.70 7.25 -5.93
CA ARG A 54 -2.58 6.18 -4.93
C ARG A 54 -2.85 4.82 -5.56
N VAL A 55 -3.88 4.70 -6.40
CA VAL A 55 -4.20 3.48 -7.13
C VAL A 55 -3.03 3.09 -8.04
N ASP A 56 -2.50 4.01 -8.84
CA ASP A 56 -1.36 3.74 -9.73
C ASP A 56 -0.13 3.27 -8.95
N ALA A 57 0.17 3.90 -7.81
CA ALA A 57 1.32 3.54 -6.98
C ALA A 57 1.14 2.15 -6.33
N HIS A 58 -0.07 1.78 -5.88
CA HIS A 58 -0.34 0.43 -5.39
C HIS A 58 -0.27 -0.62 -6.49
N GLN A 59 -0.79 -0.33 -7.69
CA GLN A 59 -0.68 -1.25 -8.82
C GLN A 59 0.78 -1.52 -9.18
N LYS A 60 1.61 -0.47 -9.24
CA LYS A 60 3.06 -0.62 -9.48
C LYS A 60 3.76 -1.42 -8.39
N LEU A 61 3.40 -1.21 -7.12
CA LEU A 61 3.94 -2.00 -6.01
C LEU A 61 3.58 -3.49 -6.16
N GLY A 62 2.32 -3.80 -6.49
CA GLY A 62 1.86 -5.17 -6.72
C GLY A 62 2.51 -5.84 -7.95
N GLN A 63 2.80 -5.08 -9.01
CA GLN A 63 3.56 -5.56 -10.16
C GLN A 63 4.99 -5.95 -9.76
N LEU A 64 5.68 -5.08 -9.03
CA LEU A 64 7.04 -5.37 -8.53
C LEU A 64 7.06 -6.59 -7.61
N GLU A 65 6.02 -6.76 -6.78
CA GLU A 65 5.89 -7.94 -5.91
C GLU A 65 5.72 -9.22 -6.72
N ALA A 66 4.87 -9.19 -7.75
CA ALA A 66 4.70 -10.30 -8.67
C ALA A 66 5.98 -10.63 -9.45
N GLU A 67 6.72 -9.61 -9.91
CA GLU A 67 8.02 -9.76 -10.57
C GLU A 67 9.06 -10.38 -9.63
N CYS A 68 9.10 -9.93 -8.37
CA CYS A 68 9.96 -10.51 -7.35
C CYS A 68 9.64 -12.00 -7.14
N HIS A 69 8.36 -12.35 -6.98
CA HIS A 69 7.96 -13.76 -6.84
C HIS A 69 8.29 -14.59 -8.09
N ALA A 70 8.13 -14.02 -9.29
CA ALA A 70 8.50 -14.68 -10.54
C ALA A 70 10.00 -14.94 -10.63
N LEU A 71 10.84 -13.97 -10.23
CA LEU A 71 12.29 -14.12 -10.17
C LEU A 71 12.70 -15.27 -9.23
N LEU A 72 12.12 -15.32 -8.02
CA LEU A 72 12.42 -16.38 -7.06
C LEU A 72 11.99 -17.76 -7.57
N LYS A 73 10.83 -17.83 -8.23
CA LYS A 73 10.32 -19.06 -8.84
C LYS A 73 11.26 -19.58 -9.94
N GLN A 74 11.86 -18.70 -10.75
CA GLN A 74 12.84 -19.09 -11.78
C GLN A 74 14.10 -19.73 -11.19
N GLN A 75 14.44 -19.41 -9.94
CA GLN A 75 15.55 -20.02 -9.20
C GLN A 75 15.17 -21.32 -8.46
N ASN A 76 13.97 -21.86 -8.72
CA ASN A 76 13.40 -23.02 -8.02
C ASN A 76 13.27 -22.81 -6.49
N ILE A 77 13.09 -21.56 -6.06
CA ILE A 77 12.82 -21.27 -4.65
C ILE A 77 11.36 -21.62 -4.35
N PRO A 78 11.09 -22.43 -3.32
CA PRO A 78 9.73 -22.78 -2.92
C PRO A 78 8.88 -21.54 -2.60
N SER A 79 7.62 -21.54 -3.02
CA SER A 79 6.70 -20.40 -2.84
C SER A 79 6.28 -20.17 -1.38
N ASP A 80 6.46 -21.17 -0.52
CA ASP A 80 6.27 -21.10 0.92
C ASP A 80 7.45 -20.45 1.66
N MET A 81 8.61 -20.29 1.00
CA MET A 81 9.71 -19.52 1.57
C MET A 81 9.42 -18.03 1.55
N THR A 82 9.54 -17.41 2.72
CA THR A 82 9.45 -15.96 2.84
C THR A 82 10.70 -15.29 2.28
N LEU A 83 10.56 -14.04 1.82
CA LEU A 83 11.68 -13.25 1.32
C LEU A 83 12.81 -13.10 2.35
N GLU A 84 12.46 -13.06 3.65
CA GLU A 84 13.42 -13.04 4.74
C GLU A 84 14.30 -14.30 4.75
N MET A 85 13.68 -15.48 4.65
CA MET A 85 14.41 -16.75 4.60
C MET A 85 15.28 -16.84 3.34
N VAL A 86 14.78 -16.35 2.21
CA VAL A 86 15.56 -16.32 0.96
C VAL A 86 16.82 -15.47 1.11
N ILE A 87 16.71 -14.27 1.66
CA ILE A 87 17.86 -13.38 1.84
C ILE A 87 18.86 -14.00 2.85
N ASP A 88 18.38 -14.62 3.93
CA ASP A 88 19.26 -15.23 4.94
C ASP A 88 20.01 -16.45 4.40
N MET A 89 19.37 -17.27 3.57
CA MET A 89 19.98 -18.49 3.04
C MET A 89 20.88 -18.24 1.82
N TYR A 90 20.52 -17.28 0.96
CA TYR A 90 21.18 -17.09 -0.33
C TYR A 90 21.87 -15.74 -0.51
N GLY A 91 21.63 -14.76 0.36
CA GLY A 91 22.17 -13.40 0.22
C GLY A 91 23.67 -13.27 0.48
N GLY A 92 24.31 -14.28 1.07
CA GLY A 92 25.76 -14.31 1.30
C GLY A 92 26.28 -13.05 2.00
N ALA A 93 27.25 -12.36 1.39
CA ALA A 93 27.84 -11.14 1.92
C ALA A 93 26.86 -9.93 1.90
N GLU A 94 25.89 -9.91 0.99
CA GLU A 94 24.92 -8.82 0.83
C GLU A 94 23.66 -9.00 1.69
N ALA A 95 23.52 -10.16 2.36
CA ALA A 95 22.32 -10.50 3.13
C ALA A 95 21.95 -9.42 4.15
N LYS A 96 22.95 -8.84 4.84
CA LYS A 96 22.72 -7.80 5.84
C LYS A 96 22.09 -6.54 5.24
N ASP A 97 22.55 -6.13 4.08
CA ASP A 97 22.07 -4.92 3.40
C ASP A 97 20.67 -5.15 2.81
N LEU A 98 20.46 -6.31 2.17
CA LEU A 98 19.15 -6.73 1.66
C LEU A 98 18.11 -6.83 2.80
N GLN A 99 18.48 -7.41 3.95
CA GLN A 99 17.60 -7.44 5.13
C GLN A 99 17.28 -6.04 5.64
N ALA A 100 18.25 -5.11 5.64
CA ALA A 100 18.02 -3.74 6.05
C ALA A 100 17.01 -3.04 5.12
N ILE A 101 17.15 -3.21 3.80
CA ILE A 101 16.21 -2.67 2.81
C ILE A 101 14.81 -3.28 3.01
N ARG A 102 14.72 -4.61 3.14
CA ARG A 102 13.44 -5.32 3.36
C ARG A 102 12.73 -4.81 4.61
N ARG A 103 13.42 -4.72 5.75
CA ARG A 103 12.82 -4.23 7.01
C ARG A 103 12.33 -2.79 6.89
N LYS A 104 13.12 -1.93 6.23
CA LYS A 104 12.74 -0.53 5.99
C LYS A 104 11.49 -0.44 5.11
N LEU A 105 11.44 -1.22 4.03
CA LEU A 105 10.29 -1.31 3.14
C LEU A 105 9.05 -1.79 3.91
N TYR A 106 9.16 -2.89 4.66
CA TYR A 106 8.06 -3.46 5.43
C TYR A 106 7.46 -2.45 6.42
N ASN A 107 8.30 -1.82 7.23
CA ASN A 107 7.86 -0.79 8.19
C ASN A 107 7.17 0.38 7.50
N ARG A 108 7.66 0.78 6.32
CA ARG A 108 7.07 1.87 5.55
C ARG A 108 5.71 1.50 4.96
N VAL A 109 5.57 0.29 4.42
CA VAL A 109 4.28 -0.20 3.90
C VAL A 109 3.24 -0.28 5.04
N LEU A 110 3.63 -0.74 6.23
CA LEU A 110 2.75 -0.72 7.40
C LEU A 110 2.31 0.70 7.80
N SER A 111 3.23 1.67 7.77
CA SER A 111 2.90 3.07 8.05
C SER A 111 1.91 3.62 7.02
N VAL A 112 2.14 3.35 5.73
CA VAL A 112 1.27 3.79 4.63
C VAL A 112 -0.13 3.21 4.77
N ASP A 113 -0.26 1.92 5.10
CA ASP A 113 -1.58 1.29 5.31
C ASP A 113 -2.33 1.96 6.46
N LYS A 114 -1.64 2.21 7.59
CA LYS A 114 -2.22 2.92 8.72
C LYS A 114 -2.69 4.33 8.33
N ASP A 115 -1.85 5.10 7.65
CA ASP A 115 -2.18 6.48 7.25
C ASP A 115 -3.35 6.51 6.26
N SER A 116 -3.41 5.54 5.34
CA SER A 116 -4.51 5.36 4.40
C SER A 116 -5.83 5.05 5.10
N GLN A 117 -5.82 4.16 6.11
CA GLN A 117 -7.00 3.85 6.92
C GLN A 117 -7.47 5.09 7.71
N GLU A 118 -6.56 5.85 8.30
CA GLU A 118 -6.91 7.08 9.01
C GLU A 118 -7.53 8.13 8.07
N ASN A 119 -6.96 8.32 6.88
CA ASN A 119 -7.51 9.25 5.88
C ASN A 119 -8.91 8.83 5.43
N ARG A 120 -9.14 7.53 5.23
CA ARG A 120 -10.48 6.99 4.94
C ARG A 120 -11.48 7.34 6.05
N LEU A 121 -11.11 7.16 7.31
CA LEU A 121 -11.97 7.51 8.45
C LEU A 121 -12.29 9.02 8.50
N ARG A 122 -11.28 9.88 8.26
CA ARG A 122 -11.47 11.34 8.20
C ARG A 122 -12.43 11.74 7.08
N LEU A 123 -12.29 11.14 5.90
CA LEU A 123 -13.17 11.43 4.77
C LEU A 123 -14.61 10.98 5.03
N LEU A 124 -14.81 9.82 5.67
CA LEU A 124 -16.14 9.36 6.09
C LEU A 124 -16.77 10.30 7.13
N ALA A 125 -15.99 10.79 8.09
CA ALA A 125 -16.47 11.76 9.08
C ALA A 125 -16.87 13.08 8.42
N ALA A 126 -16.04 13.61 7.52
CA ALA A 126 -16.34 14.81 6.74
C ALA A 126 -17.62 14.65 5.91
N TYR A 127 -17.79 13.52 5.24
CA TYR A 127 -19.01 13.18 4.52
C TYR A 127 -20.23 13.15 5.44
N SER A 128 -20.13 12.48 6.60
CA SER A 128 -21.24 12.37 7.55
C SER A 128 -21.70 13.75 8.03
N VAL A 129 -20.77 14.62 8.44
CA VAL A 129 -21.08 15.98 8.90
C VAL A 129 -21.71 16.79 7.78
N THR A 130 -21.11 16.77 6.59
CA THR A 130 -21.61 17.54 5.43
C THR A 130 -23.00 17.07 5.02
N SER A 131 -23.24 15.75 5.00
CA SER A 131 -24.55 15.19 4.66
C SER A 131 -25.60 15.56 5.71
N THR A 132 -25.29 15.50 7.01
CA THR A 132 -26.21 15.92 8.06
C THR A 132 -26.58 17.41 7.95
N ILE A 133 -25.60 18.28 7.67
CA ILE A 133 -25.86 19.71 7.45
C ILE A 133 -26.78 19.92 6.25
N LEU A 134 -26.47 19.29 5.11
CA LEU A 134 -27.31 19.40 3.90
C LEU A 134 -28.73 18.87 4.12
N GLN A 135 -28.91 17.79 4.89
CA GLN A 135 -30.23 17.28 5.27
C GLN A 135 -30.97 18.27 6.18
N SER A 136 -30.28 18.86 7.16
CA SER A 136 -30.87 19.86 8.07
C SER A 136 -31.34 21.13 7.35
N LEU A 137 -30.66 21.48 6.26
CA LEU A 137 -31.02 22.61 5.39
C LEU A 137 -32.08 22.23 4.34
N GLY A 138 -32.54 20.97 4.30
CA GLY A 138 -33.48 20.47 3.29
C GLY A 138 -32.91 20.37 1.88
N LEU A 139 -31.60 20.50 1.71
CA LEU A 139 -30.91 20.47 0.42
C LEU A 139 -30.65 19.04 -0.08
N THR A 140 -30.75 18.05 0.81
CA THR A 140 -30.66 16.63 0.45
C THR A 140 -31.71 15.84 1.23
N GLN A 141 -32.30 14.82 0.60
CA GLN A 141 -33.26 13.96 1.29
C GLN A 141 -32.53 13.03 2.28
N PRO A 142 -33.08 12.83 3.49
CA PRO A 142 -32.55 11.83 4.41
C PRO A 142 -32.71 10.44 3.79
N LYS A 143 -31.59 9.73 3.63
CA LYS A 143 -31.60 8.33 3.22
C LYS A 143 -32.08 7.50 4.43
N ASN A 144 -33.41 7.36 4.57
CA ASN A 144 -34.00 6.55 5.64
C ASN A 144 -33.53 5.10 5.48
N THR A 145 -32.56 4.70 6.30
CA THR A 145 -31.96 3.36 6.24
C THR A 145 -32.78 2.32 7.03
N TYR A 146 -33.82 2.77 7.75
CA TYR A 146 -34.80 1.88 8.35
C TYR A 146 -36.01 1.72 7.44
N ASN A 147 -35.99 0.70 6.58
CA ASN A 147 -37.23 0.11 6.09
C ASN A 147 -38.02 -0.38 7.31
N ARG A 148 -39.04 0.38 7.71
CA ARG A 148 -40.17 -0.13 8.50
C ARG A 148 -40.92 -1.14 7.61
N SER A 149 -40.37 -2.34 7.45
CA SER A 149 -41.18 -3.53 7.18
C SER A 149 -41.80 -3.96 8.51
N GLY A 150 -42.71 -3.13 9.00
CA GLY A 150 -43.68 -3.48 10.03
C GLY A 150 -45.00 -3.65 9.32
N VAL A 151 -45.11 -4.71 8.52
CA VAL A 151 -46.40 -5.15 7.96
C VAL A 151 -47.29 -5.53 9.14
N LYS A 152 -48.40 -4.82 9.27
CA LYS A 152 -49.62 -5.33 9.89
C LYS A 152 -50.65 -5.50 8.79
#